data_AF-A0A842TE10-F1
#
_entry.id   AF-A0A842TE10-F1
#
_cell.length_a   1.000
_cell.length_b   1.000
_cell.length_c   1.000
_cell.angle_alpha   90.00
_cell.angle_beta   90.00
_cell.angle_gamma   90.00
#
_symmetry.space_group_name_H-M   'P 1'
#
loop_
_entity.id
_entity.type
_entity.pdbx_description
1 polymer ?
#
loop_
_entity_poly.entity_id
_entity_poly.type
_entity_poly.pdbx_seq_one_letter_code
_entity_poly.pdbx_strand_id
1 'polypeptide(L)'
;MNYSKNINELLGCLKSEKRLRILKLLLDSEAGLQFSEIAEALSLVPSTLEYHLKTLVKLNLISHFDAIYSTNALTQLFCNLYKALSTLNPLIPYLNSHKLSMDDPNLFLNFITSNPIFLSDLISMLEMMKELVKSKISKFRIAGSFNLTLEERVMQFSEYDIHLDQLEIISTYEEYQKLLDYENYDYFFSFIDISNIQLFLVNECNYYMGIGESSQDVFGILFLPDATDEIDFQKALLFRGKHNVSWLNEIFEMVKRDAKRINITEDLLRDRRLFERYLKTLNNQ
;
A
#
# COMPACT_ATOMS: atom_id res chain seq x y z
N MET A 1 3.89 12.26 -18.24
CA MET A 1 3.56 13.21 -17.16
C MET A 1 3.26 12.35 -15.94
N ASN A 2 4.04 12.45 -14.86
CA ASN A 2 3.94 11.49 -13.76
C ASN A 2 2.78 11.88 -12.82
N TYR A 3 1.63 11.22 -12.95
CA TYR A 3 0.41 11.59 -12.22
C TYR A 3 0.49 11.26 -10.73
N SER A 4 1.29 10.26 -10.32
CA SER A 4 1.56 9.92 -8.92
C SER A 4 2.24 11.07 -8.18
N LYS A 5 3.23 11.69 -8.83
CA LYS A 5 3.94 12.88 -8.35
C LYS A 5 2.97 14.06 -8.16
N ASN A 6 2.05 14.28 -9.09
CA ASN A 6 1.04 15.33 -8.97
C ASN A 6 0.07 15.09 -7.81
N ILE A 7 -0.42 13.87 -7.61
CA ILE A 7 -1.38 13.60 -6.52
C ILE A 7 -0.72 13.65 -5.15
N ASN A 8 0.49 13.12 -4.98
CA ASN A 8 1.22 13.23 -3.72
C ASN A 8 1.59 14.69 -3.40
N GLU A 9 1.93 15.49 -4.42
CA GLU A 9 2.12 16.93 -4.26
C GLU A 9 0.81 17.65 -3.89
N LEU A 10 -0.33 17.24 -4.46
CA LEU A 10 -1.66 17.75 -4.15
C LEU A 10 -2.14 17.37 -2.73
N LEU A 11 -1.94 16.11 -2.30
CA LEU A 11 -2.26 15.65 -0.95
C LEU A 11 -1.30 16.25 0.09
N GLY A 12 -0.01 16.33 -0.23
CA GLY A 12 1.00 17.06 0.55
C GLY A 12 0.67 18.55 0.67
N CYS A 13 -0.06 19.11 -0.30
CA CYS A 13 -0.54 20.47 -0.25
C CYS A 13 -1.55 20.71 0.87
N LEU A 14 -2.42 19.74 1.08
CA LEU A 14 -3.50 19.77 2.08
C LEU A 14 -3.01 19.49 3.51
N LYS A 15 -1.79 18.96 3.69
CA LYS A 15 -1.14 18.86 5.01
C LYS A 15 -0.97 20.22 5.70
N SER A 16 -1.01 21.32 4.93
CA SER A 16 -0.93 22.67 5.46
C SER A 16 -2.32 23.23 5.76
N GLU A 17 -2.60 23.40 7.05
CA GLU A 17 -3.85 24.00 7.54
C GLU A 17 -4.16 25.35 6.88
N LYS A 18 -3.14 26.20 6.69
CA LYS A 18 -3.29 27.52 6.03
C LYS A 18 -3.77 27.40 4.59
N ARG A 19 -3.22 26.47 3.81
CA ARG A 19 -3.65 26.22 2.42
C ARG A 19 -5.07 25.67 2.36
N LEU A 20 -5.41 24.81 3.31
CA LEU A 20 -6.76 24.26 3.41
C LEU A 20 -7.79 25.33 3.76
N ARG A 21 -7.45 26.27 4.66
CA ARG A 21 -8.29 27.43 4.99
C ARG A 21 -8.48 28.37 3.81
N ILE A 22 -7.41 28.63 3.03
CA ILE A 22 -7.49 29.41 1.77
C ILE A 22 -8.43 28.74 0.77
N LEU A 23 -8.28 27.42 0.55
CA LEU A 23 -9.15 26.69 -0.37
C LEU A 23 -10.61 26.70 0.05
N LYS A 24 -10.91 26.52 1.34
CA LYS A 24 -12.28 26.61 1.86
C LYS A 24 -12.88 27.99 1.62
N LEU A 25 -12.13 29.04 1.96
CA LEU A 25 -12.58 30.43 1.77
C LEU A 25 -12.89 30.72 0.28
N LEU A 26 -12.06 30.23 -0.62
CA LEU A 26 -12.25 30.41 -2.07
C LEU A 26 -13.39 29.54 -2.64
N LEU A 27 -13.67 28.38 -2.05
CA LEU A 27 -14.82 27.55 -2.43
C LEU A 27 -16.15 28.17 -2.02
N ASP A 28 -16.15 28.93 -0.92
CA ASP A 28 -17.33 29.61 -0.41
C ASP A 28 -17.59 30.96 -1.14
N SER A 29 -16.68 31.39 -2.03
CA SER A 29 -16.83 32.59 -2.86
C SER A 29 -17.25 32.25 -4.29
N GLU A 30 -18.36 32.83 -4.76
CA GLU A 30 -18.84 32.66 -6.14
C GLU A 30 -17.96 33.40 -7.17
N ALA A 31 -17.36 34.53 -6.78
CA ALA A 31 -16.60 35.40 -7.69
C ALA A 31 -15.07 35.24 -7.55
N GLY A 32 -14.60 34.41 -6.61
CA GLY A 32 -13.21 34.44 -6.17
C GLY A 32 -12.92 35.58 -5.20
N LEU A 33 -11.66 35.77 -4.81
CA LEU A 33 -11.24 36.79 -3.85
C LEU A 33 -9.89 37.39 -4.25
N GLN A 34 -9.70 38.67 -3.96
CA GLN A 34 -8.43 39.36 -4.08
C GLN A 34 -7.48 38.98 -2.94
N PHE A 35 -6.19 39.22 -3.15
CA PHE A 35 -5.15 38.93 -2.17
C PHE A 35 -5.43 39.57 -0.79
N SER A 36 -5.84 40.84 -0.77
CA SER A 36 -6.14 41.58 0.46
C SER A 36 -7.32 40.97 1.23
N GLU A 37 -8.35 40.55 0.52
CA GLU A 37 -9.56 39.94 1.10
C GLU A 37 -9.22 38.60 1.76
N ILE A 38 -8.37 37.79 1.11
CA ILE A 38 -7.89 36.52 1.68
C ILE A 38 -6.99 36.77 2.90
N ALA A 39 -6.09 37.75 2.81
CA ALA A 39 -5.18 38.11 3.91
C ALA A 39 -5.94 38.56 5.15
N GLU A 40 -6.96 39.40 4.96
CA GLU A 40 -7.82 39.91 6.02
C GLU A 40 -8.68 38.79 6.62
N ALA A 41 -9.40 38.03 5.80
CA ALA A 41 -10.29 36.96 6.27
C ALA A 41 -9.58 35.86 7.06
N LEU A 42 -8.31 35.59 6.77
CA LEU A 42 -7.54 34.53 7.42
C LEU A 42 -6.51 35.04 8.43
N SER A 43 -6.39 36.36 8.59
CA SER A 43 -5.37 37.03 9.41
C SER A 43 -3.95 36.52 9.11
N LEU A 44 -3.63 36.34 7.82
CA LEU A 44 -2.34 35.83 7.37
C LEU A 44 -1.39 36.96 7.00
N VAL A 45 -0.13 36.82 7.42
CA VAL A 45 0.95 37.73 7.01
C VAL A 45 1.12 37.66 5.48
N PRO A 46 1.27 38.80 4.76
CA PRO A 46 1.32 38.82 3.30
C PRO A 46 2.34 37.85 2.68
N SER A 47 3.56 37.79 3.20
CA SER A 47 4.61 36.88 2.68
C SER A 47 4.23 35.40 2.83
N THR A 48 3.52 35.05 3.91
CA THR A 48 3.02 33.70 4.14
C THR A 48 1.87 33.36 3.20
N LEU A 49 0.95 34.30 2.98
CA LEU A 49 -0.15 34.14 2.05
C LEU A 49 0.36 33.98 0.61
N GLU A 50 1.30 34.81 0.19
CA GLU A 50 1.90 34.77 -1.15
C GLU A 50 2.55 33.41 -1.43
N TYR A 51 3.32 32.87 -0.47
CA TYR A 51 3.90 31.53 -0.57
C TYR A 51 2.84 30.45 -0.82
N HIS A 52 1.74 30.49 -0.04
CA HIS A 52 0.67 29.51 -0.15
C HIS A 52 -0.12 29.63 -1.45
N LEU A 53 -0.46 30.85 -1.88
CA LEU A 53 -1.16 31.09 -3.15
C LEU A 53 -0.31 30.67 -4.35
N LYS A 54 0.99 30.99 -4.37
CA LYS A 54 1.92 30.52 -5.42
C LYS A 54 1.94 28.99 -5.50
N THR A 55 1.96 28.32 -4.35
CA THR A 55 1.94 26.86 -4.29
C THR A 55 0.63 26.29 -4.83
N LEU A 56 -0.52 26.87 -4.46
CA LEU A 56 -1.83 26.42 -4.92
C LEU A 56 -2.03 26.65 -6.43
N VAL A 57 -1.56 27.79 -6.97
CA VAL A 57 -1.58 28.08 -8.42
C VAL A 57 -0.67 27.11 -9.18
N LYS A 58 0.55 26.87 -8.68
CA LYS A 58 1.50 25.93 -9.31
C LYS A 58 0.92 24.52 -9.43
N LEU A 59 0.15 24.09 -8.44
CA LEU A 59 -0.52 22.79 -8.42
C LEU A 59 -1.89 22.79 -9.15
N ASN A 60 -2.26 23.90 -9.79
CA ASN A 60 -3.53 24.07 -10.49
C ASN A 60 -4.77 23.85 -9.60
N LEU A 61 -4.62 24.03 -8.28
CA LEU A 61 -5.70 23.94 -7.30
C LEU A 61 -6.48 25.24 -7.16
N ILE A 62 -5.95 26.36 -7.65
CA ILE A 62 -6.66 27.63 -7.79
C ILE A 62 -6.17 28.30 -9.08
N SER A 63 -7.02 29.14 -9.64
CA SER A 63 -6.69 30.01 -10.76
C SER A 63 -6.41 31.43 -10.25
N HIS A 64 -5.58 32.17 -10.98
CA HIS A 64 -5.33 33.59 -10.72
C HIS A 64 -5.48 34.37 -12.03
N PHE A 65 -6.46 35.26 -12.07
CA PHE A 65 -6.77 36.09 -13.23
C PHE A 65 -7.19 37.47 -12.77
N ASP A 66 -6.64 38.54 -13.35
CA ASP A 66 -6.95 39.94 -13.01
C ASP A 66 -6.97 40.25 -11.51
N ALA A 67 -5.93 39.80 -10.79
CA ALA A 67 -5.76 39.95 -9.34
C ALA A 67 -6.81 39.21 -8.47
N ILE A 68 -7.64 38.37 -9.07
CA ILE A 68 -8.64 37.54 -8.40
C ILE A 68 -8.16 36.09 -8.38
N TYR A 69 -8.19 35.48 -7.19
CA TYR A 69 -7.98 34.06 -7.01
C TYR A 69 -9.33 33.35 -6.96
N SER A 70 -9.49 32.28 -7.72
CA SER A 70 -10.73 31.51 -7.76
C SER A 70 -10.45 30.02 -7.78
N THR A 71 -11.44 29.23 -7.38
CA THR A 71 -11.36 27.77 -7.49
C THR A 71 -11.71 27.32 -8.91
N ASN A 72 -11.35 26.09 -9.25
CA ASN A 72 -11.68 25.47 -10.52
C ASN A 72 -12.30 24.07 -10.30
N ALA A 73 -12.69 23.40 -11.38
CA ALA A 73 -13.32 22.07 -11.29
C ALA A 73 -12.43 21.03 -10.59
N LEU A 74 -11.09 21.14 -10.73
CA LEU A 74 -10.14 20.27 -10.05
C LEU A 74 -10.16 20.53 -8.54
N THR A 75 -10.22 21.79 -8.11
CA THR A 75 -10.36 22.16 -6.69
C THR A 75 -11.59 21.54 -6.07
N GLN A 76 -12.75 21.64 -6.74
CA GLN A 76 -14.01 21.13 -6.24
C GLN A 76 -13.98 19.61 -6.10
N LEU A 77 -13.49 18.92 -7.13
CA LEU A 77 -13.32 17.46 -7.14
C LEU A 77 -12.40 17.01 -6.00
N PHE A 78 -11.25 17.67 -5.84
CA PHE A 78 -10.27 17.34 -4.80
C PHE A 78 -10.75 17.68 -3.39
N CYS A 79 -11.48 18.77 -3.19
CA CYS A 79 -12.04 19.11 -1.88
C CYS A 79 -13.23 18.22 -1.52
N ASN A 80 -14.03 17.78 -2.49
CA ASN A 80 -15.06 16.77 -2.26
C ASN A 80 -14.45 15.42 -1.88
N LEU A 81 -13.38 15.01 -2.57
CA LEU A 81 -12.59 13.83 -2.22
C LEU A 81 -12.00 13.96 -0.80
N TYR A 82 -11.34 15.08 -0.49
CA TYR A 82 -10.79 15.33 0.84
C TYR A 82 -11.89 15.36 1.92
N LYS A 83 -13.03 16.02 1.69
CA LYS A 83 -14.15 16.05 2.65
C LYS A 83 -14.72 14.66 2.86
N ALA A 84 -14.90 13.86 1.81
CA ALA A 84 -15.37 12.48 1.90
C ALA A 84 -14.37 11.56 2.64
N LEU A 85 -13.06 11.78 2.46
CA LEU A 85 -12.02 10.97 3.09
C LEU A 85 -11.71 11.39 4.54
N SER A 86 -11.75 12.70 4.83
CA SER A 86 -11.38 13.29 6.14
C SER A 86 -12.42 13.07 7.24
N THR A 87 -13.67 12.79 6.88
CA THR A 87 -14.73 12.50 7.86
C THR A 87 -14.97 11.01 8.10
N LEU A 88 -14.35 10.11 7.33
CA LEU A 88 -14.74 8.69 7.32
C LEU A 88 -13.61 7.67 7.40
N ASN A 89 -12.33 8.01 7.20
CA ASN A 89 -11.34 6.95 6.98
C ASN A 89 -10.00 7.16 7.73
N PRO A 90 -9.62 6.27 8.70
CA PRO A 90 -8.28 6.25 9.30
C PRO A 90 -7.13 6.05 8.29
N LEU A 91 -7.45 5.76 7.04
CA LEU A 91 -6.52 5.64 5.92
C LEU A 91 -5.71 6.91 5.63
N ILE A 92 -6.31 8.12 5.68
CA ILE A 92 -5.54 9.36 5.38
C ILE A 92 -4.44 9.62 6.42
N PRO A 93 -4.71 9.58 7.73
CA PRO A 93 -3.66 9.65 8.74
C PRO A 93 -2.57 8.60 8.55
N TYR A 94 -2.92 7.36 8.17
CA TYR A 94 -1.95 6.31 7.87
C TYR A 94 -1.06 6.66 6.67
N LEU A 95 -1.63 7.09 5.55
CA LEU A 95 -0.89 7.51 4.34
C LEU A 95 -0.09 8.80 4.53
N ASN A 96 -0.29 9.54 5.62
CA ASN A 96 0.57 10.68 5.93
C ASN A 96 1.96 10.26 6.39
N SER A 97 2.09 9.06 6.98
CA SER A 97 3.34 8.51 7.52
C SER A 97 3.89 7.32 6.72
N HIS A 98 3.13 6.81 5.74
CA HIS A 98 3.52 5.68 4.89
C HIS A 98 3.52 6.04 3.41
N LYS A 99 4.34 5.33 2.63
CA LYS A 99 4.47 5.51 1.19
C LYS A 99 3.71 4.41 0.46
N LEU A 100 2.76 4.81 -0.37
CA LEU A 100 2.15 3.93 -1.37
C LEU A 100 2.86 4.18 -2.70
N SER A 101 3.91 3.40 -2.97
CA SER A 101 4.70 3.50 -4.19
C SER A 101 3.93 2.91 -5.38
N MET A 102 3.00 3.68 -5.94
CA MET A 102 2.27 3.34 -7.17
C MET A 102 2.34 4.48 -8.18
N ASP A 103 2.98 4.20 -9.31
CA ASP A 103 3.08 5.14 -10.43
C ASP A 103 1.92 5.02 -11.43
N ASP A 104 1.17 3.91 -11.41
CA ASP A 104 -0.01 3.72 -12.25
C ASP A 104 -1.22 4.52 -11.73
N PRO A 105 -1.75 5.48 -12.50
CA PRO A 105 -2.86 6.34 -12.05
C PRO A 105 -4.19 5.58 -11.91
N ASN A 106 -4.42 4.56 -12.73
CA ASN A 106 -5.64 3.76 -12.67
C ASN A 106 -5.61 2.87 -11.44
N LEU A 107 -4.47 2.22 -11.14
CA LEU A 107 -4.32 1.47 -9.89
C LEU A 107 -4.49 2.37 -8.67
N PHE A 108 -3.99 3.60 -8.73
CA PHE A 108 -4.20 4.56 -7.65
C PHE A 108 -5.67 4.94 -7.46
N LEU A 109 -6.40 5.20 -8.55
CA LEU A 109 -7.85 5.47 -8.48
C LEU A 109 -8.62 4.26 -7.92
N ASN A 110 -8.27 3.05 -8.37
CA ASN A 110 -8.86 1.81 -7.87
C ASN A 110 -8.64 1.64 -6.36
N PHE A 111 -7.44 1.98 -5.87
CA PHE A 111 -7.14 1.97 -4.43
C PHE A 111 -8.03 2.91 -3.62
N ILE A 112 -8.27 4.13 -4.11
CA ILE A 112 -9.16 5.09 -3.42
C ILE A 112 -10.56 4.50 -3.26
N THR A 113 -10.99 3.68 -4.21
CA THR A 113 -12.31 3.02 -4.21
C THR A 113 -12.35 1.67 -3.50
N SER A 114 -11.20 1.03 -3.22
CA SER A 114 -11.13 -0.31 -2.63
C SER A 114 -11.38 -0.35 -1.11
N ASN A 115 -11.72 0.79 -0.51
CA ASN A 115 -12.13 0.99 0.89
C ASN A 115 -11.49 0.01 1.91
N PRO A 116 -10.15 0.00 2.05
CA PRO A 116 -9.48 -0.89 2.98
C PRO A 116 -9.77 -0.50 4.43
N ILE A 117 -9.76 -1.51 5.32
CA ILE A 117 -9.82 -1.35 6.77
C ILE A 117 -8.41 -1.13 7.29
N PHE A 118 -8.19 -0.04 8.03
CA PHE A 118 -6.91 0.20 8.70
C PHE A 118 -6.81 -0.62 10.00
N LEU A 119 -5.72 -1.36 10.13
CA LEU A 119 -5.34 -2.07 11.35
C LEU A 119 -4.19 -1.31 12.02
N SER A 120 -4.47 -0.74 13.19
CA SER A 120 -3.56 0.19 13.89
C SER A 120 -2.44 -0.47 14.68
N ASP A 121 -2.55 -1.77 14.93
CA ASP A 121 -1.64 -2.51 15.79
C ASP A 121 -1.61 -4.00 15.43
N LEU A 122 -0.54 -4.65 15.86
CA LEU A 122 -0.26 -6.06 15.61
C LEU A 122 -1.31 -6.99 16.24
N ILE A 123 -1.89 -6.64 17.39
CA ILE A 123 -2.84 -7.52 18.10
C ILE A 123 -4.13 -7.60 17.30
N SER A 124 -4.72 -6.45 16.95
CA SER A 124 -5.92 -6.36 16.12
C SER A 124 -5.75 -7.13 14.81
N MET A 125 -4.56 -7.07 14.21
CA MET A 125 -4.24 -7.79 12.99
C MET A 125 -4.15 -9.30 13.20
N LEU A 126 -3.45 -9.77 14.23
CA LEU A 126 -3.33 -11.19 14.54
C LEU A 126 -4.69 -11.82 14.87
N GLU A 127 -5.54 -11.11 15.61
CA GLU A 127 -6.93 -11.54 15.88
C GLU A 127 -7.74 -11.69 14.60
N MET A 128 -7.68 -10.69 13.71
CA MET A 128 -8.37 -10.73 12.42
C MET A 128 -7.85 -11.87 11.54
N MET A 129 -6.53 -12.06 11.44
CA MET A 129 -5.93 -13.15 10.68
C MET A 129 -6.36 -14.51 11.24
N LYS A 130 -6.42 -14.66 12.56
CA LYS A 130 -6.92 -15.87 13.20
C LYS A 130 -8.38 -16.17 12.85
N GLU A 131 -9.24 -15.16 12.73
CA GLU A 131 -10.61 -15.35 12.26
C GLU A 131 -10.68 -15.77 10.80
N LEU A 132 -9.84 -15.18 9.94
CA LEU A 132 -9.79 -15.50 8.52
C LEU A 132 -9.27 -16.92 8.25
N VAL A 133 -8.24 -17.36 8.98
CA VAL A 133 -7.64 -18.70 8.86
C VAL A 133 -8.64 -19.82 9.24
N LYS A 134 -9.59 -19.57 10.16
CA LYS A 134 -10.66 -20.53 10.49
C LYS A 134 -11.50 -20.93 9.26
N SER A 135 -11.53 -20.12 8.21
CA SER A 135 -12.36 -20.37 7.02
C SER A 135 -11.76 -21.40 6.02
N LYS A 136 -10.64 -22.06 6.37
CA LYS A 136 -9.85 -22.95 5.49
C LYS A 136 -9.43 -22.24 4.21
N ILE A 137 -8.27 -21.58 4.27
CA ILE A 137 -7.65 -20.92 3.13
C ILE A 137 -7.17 -22.01 2.15
N SER A 138 -7.65 -21.97 0.91
CA SER A 138 -7.24 -22.90 -0.14
C SER A 138 -6.05 -22.36 -0.94
N LYS A 139 -5.99 -21.05 -1.16
CA LYS A 139 -4.90 -20.41 -1.90
C LYS A 139 -4.34 -19.23 -1.13
N PHE A 140 -3.01 -19.18 -1.05
CA PHE A 140 -2.29 -18.07 -0.45
C PHE A 140 -1.24 -17.52 -1.40
N ARG A 141 -1.20 -16.20 -1.57
CA ARG A 141 -0.25 -15.50 -2.43
C ARG A 141 0.44 -14.41 -1.64
N ILE A 142 1.76 -14.37 -1.68
CA ILE A 142 2.59 -13.44 -0.91
C ILE A 142 3.51 -12.68 -1.86
N ALA A 143 3.65 -11.38 -1.68
CA ALA A 143 4.66 -10.61 -2.38
C ALA A 143 5.39 -9.64 -1.45
N GLY A 144 6.72 -9.58 -1.61
CA GLY A 144 7.59 -8.61 -0.96
C GLY A 144 8.30 -9.08 0.31
N SER A 145 8.58 -8.17 1.23
CA SER A 145 9.47 -8.42 2.38
C SER A 145 8.86 -9.32 3.43
N PHE A 146 9.64 -10.27 3.96
CA PHE A 146 9.16 -11.17 5.00
C PHE A 146 9.35 -10.61 6.40
N ASN A 147 8.40 -10.92 7.28
CA ASN A 147 8.56 -10.84 8.72
C ASN A 147 8.43 -12.25 9.31
N LEU A 148 9.49 -13.04 9.22
CA LEU A 148 9.46 -14.48 9.53
C LEU A 148 8.89 -14.82 10.93
N THR A 149 9.07 -13.93 11.91
CA THR A 149 8.43 -14.05 13.23
C THR A 149 6.92 -13.85 13.20
N LEU A 150 6.43 -12.89 12.40
CA LEU A 150 5.00 -12.68 12.22
C LEU A 150 4.36 -13.88 11.51
N GLU A 151 4.93 -14.35 10.40
CA GLU A 151 4.35 -15.46 9.65
C GLU A 151 4.40 -16.76 10.48
N GLU A 152 5.46 -17.00 11.26
CA GLU A 152 5.47 -18.12 12.21
C GLU A 152 4.33 -18.01 13.24
N ARG A 153 4.08 -16.83 13.83
CA ARG A 153 2.97 -16.63 14.78
C ARG A 153 1.60 -16.88 14.13
N VAL A 154 1.42 -16.45 12.89
CA VAL A 154 0.19 -16.69 12.12
C VAL A 154 0.00 -18.19 11.88
N MET A 155 1.07 -18.90 11.51
CA MET A 155 1.07 -20.35 11.34
C MET A 155 0.87 -21.12 12.66
N GLN A 156 1.33 -20.59 13.78
CA GLN A 156 1.09 -21.17 15.10
C GLN A 156 -0.37 -21.03 15.56
N PHE A 157 -1.11 -20.00 15.11
CA PHE A 157 -2.55 -19.90 15.40
C PHE A 157 -3.37 -21.02 14.77
N SER A 158 -2.88 -21.59 13.68
CA SER A 158 -3.43 -22.79 13.07
C SER A 158 -2.87 -24.04 13.72
N GLU A 159 -3.35 -24.35 14.94
CA GLU A 159 -3.33 -25.72 15.47
C GLU A 159 -4.24 -26.68 14.64
N TYR A 160 -4.80 -26.22 13.52
CA TYR A 160 -5.73 -26.92 12.64
C TYR A 160 -5.22 -26.90 11.19
N ASP A 161 -4.98 -28.08 10.61
CA ASP A 161 -5.24 -28.48 9.20
C ASP A 161 -5.24 -27.36 8.14
N ILE A 162 -4.24 -26.47 8.13
CA ILE A 162 -3.97 -25.66 6.95
C ILE A 162 -3.35 -26.62 5.94
N HIS A 163 -4.19 -27.21 5.11
CA HIS A 163 -3.78 -27.67 3.80
C HIS A 163 -4.04 -26.53 2.82
N LEU A 164 -2.96 -25.85 2.42
CA LEU A 164 -3.02 -24.96 1.28
C LEU A 164 -3.00 -25.81 0.01
N ASP A 165 -3.98 -25.60 -0.86
CA ASP A 165 -3.99 -26.19 -2.20
C ASP A 165 -2.96 -25.51 -3.11
N GLN A 166 -2.67 -24.23 -2.86
CA GLN A 166 -1.72 -23.46 -3.66
C GLN A 166 -1.02 -22.35 -2.85
N LEU A 167 0.30 -22.25 -3.01
CA LEU A 167 1.13 -21.18 -2.46
C LEU A 167 1.91 -20.51 -3.60
N GLU A 168 1.77 -19.19 -3.74
CA GLU A 168 2.63 -18.43 -4.65
C GLU A 168 3.36 -17.34 -3.85
N ILE A 169 4.67 -17.22 -4.03
CA ILE A 169 5.48 -16.21 -3.34
C ILE A 169 6.34 -15.50 -4.36
N ILE A 170 6.32 -14.16 -4.32
CA ILE A 170 7.20 -13.31 -5.12
C ILE A 170 8.05 -12.48 -4.15
N SER A 171 9.36 -12.58 -4.20
CA SER A 171 10.20 -11.78 -3.30
C SER A 171 11.58 -11.49 -3.90
N THR A 172 12.37 -10.70 -3.19
CA THR A 172 13.73 -10.36 -3.60
C THR A 172 14.73 -11.42 -3.15
N TYR A 173 15.95 -11.34 -3.69
CA TYR A 173 17.02 -12.25 -3.32
C TYR A 173 17.30 -12.18 -1.81
N GLU A 174 17.38 -10.98 -1.26
CA GLU A 174 17.68 -10.71 0.15
C GLU A 174 16.62 -11.32 1.08
N GLU A 175 15.35 -11.23 0.70
CA GLU A 175 14.25 -11.79 1.47
C GLU A 175 14.27 -13.33 1.46
N TYR A 176 14.55 -13.95 0.30
CA TYR A 176 14.76 -15.39 0.26
C TYR A 176 15.99 -15.84 1.06
N GLN A 177 17.06 -15.03 1.14
CA GLN A 177 18.19 -15.32 2.02
C GLN A 177 17.77 -15.30 3.49
N LYS A 178 17.01 -14.29 3.93
CA LYS A 178 16.45 -14.24 5.30
C LYS A 178 15.65 -15.50 5.62
N LEU A 179 14.84 -15.98 4.67
CA LEU A 179 14.05 -17.21 4.82
C LEU A 179 14.96 -18.44 5.00
N LEU A 180 16.02 -18.58 4.18
CA LEU A 180 16.97 -19.69 4.27
C LEU A 180 17.76 -19.71 5.58
N ASP A 181 18.12 -18.52 6.07
CA ASP A 181 18.83 -18.33 7.33
C ASP A 181 17.94 -18.52 8.55
N TYR A 182 16.62 -18.62 8.36
CA TYR A 182 15.68 -18.81 9.45
C TYR A 182 15.80 -20.20 10.07
N GLU A 183 15.78 -20.26 11.40
CA GLU A 183 15.91 -21.52 12.14
C GLU A 183 14.81 -22.50 11.73
N ASN A 184 13.57 -22.01 11.62
CA ASN A 184 12.38 -22.79 11.29
C ASN A 184 12.02 -22.80 9.79
N TYR A 185 13.01 -22.65 8.90
CA TYR A 185 12.82 -22.68 7.44
C TYR A 185 11.97 -23.88 6.97
N ASP A 186 12.20 -25.08 7.53
CA ASP A 186 11.49 -26.30 7.11
C ASP A 186 9.99 -26.25 7.43
N TYR A 187 9.60 -25.51 8.46
CA TYR A 187 8.20 -25.31 8.85
C TYR A 187 7.45 -24.40 7.86
N PHE A 188 8.15 -23.48 7.22
CA PHE A 188 7.55 -22.51 6.30
C PHE A 188 6.94 -23.15 5.04
N PHE A 189 7.35 -24.38 4.69
CA PHE A 189 6.81 -25.13 3.55
C PHE A 189 6.10 -26.42 3.96
N SER A 190 5.97 -26.73 5.26
CA SER A 190 5.49 -28.04 5.71
C SER A 190 3.99 -28.26 5.54
N PHE A 191 3.23 -27.21 5.24
CA PHE A 191 1.75 -27.23 5.15
C PHE A 191 1.23 -27.31 3.71
N ILE A 192 2.11 -27.47 2.72
CA ILE A 192 1.74 -27.55 1.30
C ILE A 192 2.60 -28.55 0.54
N ASP A 193 1.97 -29.26 -0.40
CA ASP A 193 2.69 -30.11 -1.35
C ASP A 193 3.58 -29.28 -2.28
N ILE A 194 4.82 -29.72 -2.45
CA ILE A 194 5.85 -28.98 -3.19
C ILE A 194 5.43 -28.70 -4.64
N SER A 195 4.66 -29.59 -5.27
CA SER A 195 4.10 -29.39 -6.62
C SER A 195 3.19 -28.17 -6.74
N ASN A 196 2.65 -27.69 -5.62
CA ASN A 196 1.69 -26.60 -5.55
C ASN A 196 2.33 -25.27 -5.10
N ILE A 197 3.65 -25.27 -4.88
CA ILE A 197 4.42 -24.08 -4.54
C ILE A 197 4.95 -23.43 -5.83
N GLN A 198 4.76 -22.12 -5.95
CA GLN A 198 5.38 -21.32 -6.99
C GLN A 198 6.17 -20.17 -6.35
N LEU A 199 7.48 -20.14 -6.60
CA LEU A 199 8.36 -19.09 -6.11
C LEU A 199 8.85 -18.25 -7.28
N PHE A 200 8.95 -16.94 -7.07
CA PHE A 200 9.36 -15.97 -8.08
C PHE A 200 10.34 -14.96 -7.47
N LEU A 201 11.42 -14.69 -8.20
CA LEU A 201 12.46 -13.75 -7.82
C LEU A 201 12.26 -12.43 -8.59
N VAL A 202 12.19 -11.32 -7.87
CA VAL A 202 12.20 -9.96 -8.42
C VAL A 202 13.42 -9.19 -7.91
N ASN A 203 13.81 -8.13 -8.62
CA ASN A 203 14.92 -7.28 -8.21
C ASN A 203 14.54 -6.39 -7.02
N GLU A 204 13.34 -5.83 -7.04
CA GLU A 204 12.87 -4.88 -6.03
C GLU A 204 11.39 -5.15 -5.70
N CYS A 205 11.04 -5.03 -4.43
CA CYS A 205 9.65 -5.05 -3.96
C CYS A 205 9.56 -4.26 -2.65
N ASN A 206 8.89 -3.11 -2.69
CA ASN A 206 8.92 -2.12 -1.60
C ASN A 206 7.61 -2.11 -0.80
N TYR A 207 7.03 -3.27 -0.58
CA TYR A 207 5.87 -3.49 0.28
C TYR A 207 5.86 -4.94 0.73
N TYR A 208 4.99 -5.28 1.67
CA TYR A 208 4.62 -6.66 1.93
C TYR A 208 3.12 -6.82 1.75
N MET A 209 2.69 -7.79 0.95
CA MET A 209 1.29 -8.12 0.78
C MET A 209 1.03 -9.61 0.82
N GLY A 210 -0.14 -9.97 1.34
CA GLY A 210 -0.67 -11.32 1.34
C GLY A 210 -2.10 -11.33 0.81
N ILE A 211 -2.46 -12.31 -0.02
CA ILE A 211 -3.80 -12.51 -0.55
C ILE A 211 -4.22 -13.94 -0.23
N GLY A 212 -5.28 -14.08 0.55
CA GLY A 212 -5.85 -15.36 0.93
C GLY A 212 -7.22 -15.55 0.31
N GLU A 213 -7.44 -16.72 -0.29
CA GLU A 213 -8.72 -17.16 -0.81
C GLU A 213 -9.21 -18.36 -0.02
N SER A 214 -10.46 -18.30 0.43
CA SER A 214 -11.18 -19.43 1.00
C SER A 214 -12.47 -19.68 0.23
N SER A 215 -13.14 -20.78 0.55
CA SER A 215 -14.45 -21.11 -0.05
C SER A 215 -15.54 -20.07 0.25
N GLN A 216 -15.36 -19.25 1.29
CA GLN A 216 -16.38 -18.32 1.79
C GLN A 216 -16.02 -16.85 1.53
N ASP A 217 -14.74 -16.50 1.48
CA ASP A 217 -14.31 -15.12 1.31
C ASP A 217 -12.94 -15.03 0.64
N VAL A 218 -12.62 -13.82 0.17
CA VAL A 218 -11.27 -13.45 -0.23
C VAL A 218 -10.84 -12.23 0.57
N PHE A 219 -9.62 -12.28 1.06
CA PHE A 219 -9.02 -11.19 1.81
C PHE A 219 -7.62 -10.88 1.30
N GLY A 220 -7.17 -9.67 1.58
CA GLY A 220 -5.79 -9.29 1.36
C GLY A 220 -5.30 -8.38 2.46
N ILE A 221 -4.00 -8.46 2.75
CA ILE A 221 -3.32 -7.61 3.70
C ILE A 221 -2.16 -6.92 2.99
N LEU A 222 -1.95 -5.64 3.31
CA LEU A 222 -0.87 -4.83 2.76
C LEU A 222 -0.20 -4.06 3.88
N PHE A 223 1.12 -4.13 3.91
CA PHE A 223 2.00 -3.34 4.76
C PHE A 223 2.84 -2.46 3.86
N LEU A 224 2.82 -1.17 4.18
CA LEU A 224 3.53 -0.15 3.42
C LEU A 224 4.81 0.28 4.15
N PRO A 225 5.83 0.70 3.39
CA PRO A 225 6.98 1.36 3.98
C PRO A 225 6.59 2.68 4.63
N ASP A 226 7.27 3.04 5.70
CA ASP A 226 7.13 4.33 6.36
C ASP A 226 7.92 5.44 5.64
N ALA A 227 8.07 6.61 6.27
CA ALA A 227 8.86 7.70 5.72
C ALA A 227 10.35 7.37 5.50
N THR A 228 10.88 6.39 6.21
CA THR A 228 12.28 5.92 6.17
C THR A 228 12.53 4.80 5.16
N ASP A 229 11.50 4.39 4.40
CA ASP A 229 11.53 3.25 3.46
C ASP A 229 11.63 1.87 4.16
N GLU A 230 11.38 1.79 5.46
CA GLU A 230 11.25 0.52 6.18
C GLU A 230 9.79 0.08 6.24
N ILE A 231 9.51 -1.22 5.99
CA ILE A 231 8.16 -1.79 6.09
C ILE A 231 7.65 -1.70 7.53
N ASP A 232 6.54 -0.99 7.77
CA ASP A 232 5.88 -0.94 9.07
C ASP A 232 4.98 -2.17 9.25
N PHE A 233 5.53 -3.24 9.85
CA PHE A 233 4.78 -4.45 10.18
C PHE A 233 3.81 -4.31 11.37
N GLN A 234 3.72 -3.14 12.01
CA GLN A 234 2.77 -2.91 13.11
C GLN A 234 1.43 -2.39 12.61
N LYS A 235 1.37 -1.87 11.38
CA LYS A 235 0.19 -1.23 10.81
C LYS A 235 -0.08 -1.76 9.42
N ALA A 236 -1.31 -2.18 9.17
CA ALA A 236 -1.68 -2.80 7.90
C ALA A 236 -2.98 -2.24 7.33
N LEU A 237 -3.15 -2.44 6.03
CA LEU A 237 -4.40 -2.27 5.31
C LEU A 237 -5.00 -3.63 5.01
N LEU A 238 -6.22 -3.86 5.46
CA LEU A 238 -6.99 -5.07 5.21
C LEU A 238 -8.04 -4.83 4.13
N PHE A 239 -8.06 -5.70 3.13
CA PHE A 239 -8.99 -5.69 2.02
C PHE A 239 -9.88 -6.92 2.14
N ARG A 240 -11.18 -6.72 1.95
CA ARG A 240 -12.17 -7.81 2.00
C ARG A 240 -13.09 -7.80 0.80
N GLY A 241 -13.47 -8.98 0.35
CA GLY A 241 -14.35 -9.19 -0.78
C GLY A 241 -13.66 -9.00 -2.13
N LYS A 242 -14.22 -9.64 -3.15
CA LYS A 242 -13.61 -9.77 -4.48
C LYS A 242 -13.24 -8.44 -5.12
N HIS A 243 -14.08 -7.42 -4.96
CA HIS A 243 -13.81 -6.10 -5.55
C HIS A 243 -12.55 -5.45 -4.97
N ASN A 244 -12.46 -5.37 -3.64
CA ASN A 244 -11.35 -4.70 -2.97
C ASN A 244 -10.04 -5.47 -3.13
N VAL A 245 -10.11 -6.81 -3.12
CA VAL A 245 -8.93 -7.66 -3.33
C VAL A 245 -8.51 -7.70 -4.80
N SER A 246 -9.41 -7.44 -5.76
CA SER A 246 -9.04 -7.33 -7.18
C SER A 246 -7.93 -6.32 -7.40
N TRP A 247 -7.94 -5.20 -6.68
CA TRP A 247 -6.87 -4.22 -6.74
C TRP A 247 -5.51 -4.77 -6.26
N LEU A 248 -5.48 -5.49 -5.13
CA LEU A 248 -4.26 -6.17 -4.66
C LEU A 248 -3.78 -7.23 -5.67
N ASN A 249 -4.71 -7.94 -6.31
CA ASN A 249 -4.39 -8.90 -7.36
C ASN A 249 -3.71 -8.24 -8.55
N GLU A 250 -4.18 -7.07 -8.98
CA GLU A 250 -3.56 -6.33 -10.09
C GLU A 250 -2.10 -5.97 -9.76
N ILE A 251 -1.82 -5.56 -8.52
CA ILE A 251 -0.44 -5.32 -8.06
C ILE A 251 0.36 -6.62 -8.09
N PHE A 252 -0.18 -7.71 -7.56
CA PHE A 252 0.51 -9.00 -7.51
C PHE A 252 0.90 -9.49 -8.90
N GLU A 253 -0.03 -9.46 -9.86
CA GLU A 253 0.23 -9.87 -11.24
C GLU A 253 1.19 -8.92 -11.95
N MET A 254 1.17 -7.62 -11.62
CA MET A 254 2.13 -6.65 -12.15
C MET A 254 3.56 -6.99 -11.70
N VAL A 255 3.78 -7.25 -10.40
CA VAL A 255 5.09 -7.66 -9.87
C VAL A 255 5.53 -8.99 -10.48
N LYS A 256 4.59 -9.93 -10.61
CA LYS A 256 4.85 -11.27 -11.14
C LYS A 256 5.31 -11.24 -12.60
N ARG A 257 4.78 -10.33 -13.41
CA ARG A 257 5.08 -10.23 -14.85
C ARG A 257 6.57 -10.08 -15.11
N ASP A 258 7.27 -9.33 -14.27
CA ASP A 258 8.71 -9.05 -14.42
C ASP A 258 9.58 -10.01 -13.60
N ALA A 259 8.97 -11.00 -12.92
CA ALA A 259 9.66 -11.90 -12.02
C ALA A 259 10.26 -13.13 -12.73
N LYS A 260 11.43 -13.57 -12.27
CA LYS A 260 12.05 -14.83 -12.68
C LYS A 260 11.47 -15.97 -11.87
N ARG A 261 10.88 -16.96 -12.54
CA ARG A 261 10.37 -18.16 -11.84
C ARG A 261 11.52 -18.99 -11.25
N ILE A 262 11.41 -19.35 -9.98
CA ILE A 262 12.28 -20.33 -9.33
C ILE A 262 11.66 -21.71 -9.59
N ASN A 263 12.39 -22.57 -10.31
CA ASN A 263 11.96 -23.93 -10.58
C ASN A 263 12.30 -24.81 -9.38
N ILE A 264 11.30 -25.02 -8.52
CA ILE A 264 11.47 -25.75 -7.27
C ILE A 264 11.49 -27.26 -7.52
N THR A 265 12.36 -27.94 -6.81
CA THR A 265 12.35 -29.40 -6.67
C THR A 265 12.38 -29.76 -5.18
N GLU A 266 12.06 -31.01 -4.84
CA GLU A 266 12.18 -31.52 -3.46
C GLU A 266 13.60 -31.34 -2.91
N ASP A 267 14.61 -31.66 -3.71
CA ASP A 267 16.02 -31.51 -3.33
C ASP A 267 16.37 -30.04 -3.06
N LEU A 268 15.85 -29.13 -3.90
CA LEU A 268 16.10 -27.70 -3.74
C LEU A 268 15.55 -27.18 -2.41
N LEU A 269 14.33 -27.59 -2.02
CA LEU A 269 13.75 -27.15 -0.76
C LEU A 269 14.41 -27.79 0.45
N ARG A 270 14.81 -29.07 0.37
CA ARG A 270 15.42 -29.79 1.50
C ARG A 270 16.89 -29.44 1.73
N ASP A 271 17.62 -29.02 0.69
CA ASP A 271 19.01 -28.59 0.81
C ASP A 271 19.12 -27.07 0.71
N ARG A 272 19.18 -26.41 1.87
CA ARG A 272 19.33 -24.95 1.99
C ARG A 272 20.51 -24.42 1.17
N ARG A 273 21.64 -25.14 1.12
CA ARG A 273 22.84 -24.71 0.38
C ARG A 273 22.63 -24.83 -1.13
N LEU A 274 21.91 -25.86 -1.56
CA LEU A 274 21.53 -26.01 -2.97
C LEU A 274 20.61 -24.86 -3.40
N PHE A 275 19.61 -24.52 -2.56
CA PHE A 275 18.73 -23.39 -2.83
C PHE A 275 19.49 -22.06 -2.89
N GLU A 276 20.36 -21.80 -1.93
CA GLU A 276 21.19 -20.59 -1.90
C GLU A 276 22.03 -20.44 -3.17
N ARG A 277 22.68 -21.51 -3.64
CA ARG A 277 23.46 -21.52 -4.89
C ARG A 277 22.59 -21.24 -6.12
N TYR A 278 21.40 -21.84 -6.16
CA TYR A 278 20.45 -21.62 -7.24
C TYR A 278 19.96 -20.18 -7.30
N LEU A 279 19.60 -19.59 -6.16
CA LEU A 279 19.21 -18.19 -6.04
C LEU A 279 20.32 -17.24 -6.50
N LYS A 280 21.57 -17.47 -6.08
CA LYS A 280 22.73 -16.68 -6.53
C LYS A 280 22.89 -16.72 -8.05
N THR A 281 22.65 -17.87 -8.66
CA THR A 281 22.75 -18.03 -10.12
C THR A 281 21.66 -17.23 -10.83
N LEU A 282 20.41 -17.29 -10.35
CA LEU A 282 19.28 -16.53 -10.90
C LEU A 282 19.44 -15.02 -10.74
N ASN A 283 20.01 -14.57 -9.62
CA ASN A 283 20.21 -13.14 -9.33
C ASN A 283 21.25 -12.50 -10.26
N ASN A 284 22.26 -13.27 -10.70
CA ASN A 284 23.34 -12.80 -11.57
C ASN A 284 23.02 -12.84 -13.07
N GLN A 285 21.84 -13.34 -13.47
CA GLN A 285 21.36 -13.38 -14.85
C GLN A 285 20.55 -12.12 -15.21
#